data_AF-A0A2N7G6H9-F1
#
_entry.id   AF-A0A2N7G6H9-F1
#
_cell.length_a   1.000
_cell.length_b   1.000
_cell.length_c   1.000
_cell.angle_alpha   90.00
_cell.angle_beta   90.00
_cell.angle_gamma   90.00
#
_symmetry.space_group_name_H-M   'P 1'
#
loop_
_entity.id
_entity.type
_entity.pdbx_description
1 polymer ?
#
loop_
_entity_poly.entity_id
_entity_poly.type
_entity_poly.pdbx_seq_one_letter_code
_entity_poly.pdbx_strand_id
1 'polypeptide(L)'
;MSEKTIEERMKWLNPDDKHLADWFRAYADSREWICEYVYKEDQYIGLIDSSNAIFCEKFLKNWASKGSITSKDKHRINLLRSAWSSHKNSKSKVTLSLSSEAKKSLTFLSKIYGITKTEVVKELLINAHELLKIQKSLKKILRRQPNANEFNKKIDFLSEILDHSSLTEEVNNLNSENRLLKLELAKLGGCKPSSKV
;
A
#
# COMPACT_ATOMS: atom_id res chain seq x y z
N MET A 1 -0.36 -46.38 -13.51
CA MET A 1 -1.29 -45.28 -13.14
C MET A 1 -2.42 -45.26 -14.15
N SER A 2 -3.67 -45.36 -13.72
CA SER A 2 -4.82 -45.27 -14.62
C SER A 2 -4.89 -43.86 -15.22
N GLU A 3 -5.25 -43.79 -16.50
CA GLU A 3 -5.39 -42.51 -17.19
C GLU A 3 -6.68 -41.81 -16.75
N LYS A 4 -6.58 -40.53 -16.33
CA LYS A 4 -7.74 -39.75 -15.90
C LYS A 4 -8.77 -39.62 -17.01
N THR A 5 -10.04 -39.85 -16.66
CA THR A 5 -11.18 -39.74 -17.59
C THR A 5 -11.44 -38.29 -18.01
N ILE A 6 -12.28 -38.09 -19.05
CA ILE A 6 -12.70 -36.75 -19.48
C ILE A 6 -13.44 -36.04 -18.33
N GLU A 7 -14.34 -36.75 -17.66
CA GLU A 7 -15.09 -36.24 -16.51
C GLU A 7 -14.16 -35.73 -15.40
N GLU A 8 -13.18 -36.52 -14.99
CA GLU A 8 -12.20 -36.11 -13.97
C GLU A 8 -11.38 -34.88 -14.37
N ARG A 9 -11.04 -34.77 -15.66
CA ARG A 9 -10.28 -33.63 -16.19
C ARG A 9 -11.13 -32.38 -16.36
N MET A 10 -12.46 -32.52 -16.46
CA MET A 10 -13.41 -31.45 -16.66
C MET A 10 -14.10 -30.98 -15.37
N LYS A 11 -13.81 -31.56 -14.20
CA LYS A 11 -14.31 -31.13 -12.88
C LYS A 11 -14.18 -29.62 -12.55
N TRP A 12 -13.32 -28.90 -13.27
CA TRP A 12 -13.17 -27.45 -13.11
C TRP A 12 -14.25 -26.63 -13.84
N LEU A 13 -14.94 -27.21 -14.82
CA LEU A 13 -16.05 -26.59 -15.54
C LEU A 13 -17.34 -26.88 -14.77
N ASN A 14 -17.73 -25.97 -13.86
CA ASN A 14 -18.96 -26.10 -13.07
C ASN A 14 -20.13 -25.36 -13.72
N PRO A 15 -21.21 -26.05 -14.14
CA PRO A 15 -22.40 -25.40 -14.71
C PRO A 15 -23.13 -24.44 -13.75
N ASP A 16 -23.02 -24.65 -12.44
CA ASP A 16 -23.66 -23.80 -11.43
C ASP A 16 -22.96 -22.44 -11.26
N ASP A 17 -21.70 -22.33 -11.70
CA ASP A 17 -20.98 -21.06 -11.72
C ASP A 17 -21.46 -20.24 -12.92
N LYS A 18 -22.40 -19.31 -12.67
CA LYS A 18 -22.99 -18.45 -13.69
C LYS A 18 -21.94 -17.72 -14.55
N HIS A 19 -20.88 -17.20 -13.94
CA HIS A 19 -19.84 -16.47 -14.67
C HIS A 19 -19.05 -17.37 -15.61
N LEU A 20 -18.75 -18.58 -15.14
CA LEU A 20 -18.07 -19.59 -15.93
C LEU A 20 -18.96 -20.11 -17.06
N ALA A 21 -20.25 -20.33 -16.79
CA ALA A 21 -21.22 -20.77 -17.79
C ALA A 21 -21.44 -19.73 -18.88
N ASP A 22 -21.60 -18.46 -18.51
CA ASP A 22 -21.72 -17.34 -19.44
C ASP A 22 -20.47 -17.22 -20.32
N TRP A 23 -19.28 -17.28 -19.70
CA TRP A 23 -18.02 -17.28 -20.43
C TRP A 23 -17.92 -18.47 -21.39
N PHE A 24 -18.27 -19.67 -20.93
CA PHE A 24 -18.14 -20.88 -21.72
C PHE A 24 -19.08 -20.84 -22.94
N ARG A 25 -20.31 -20.35 -22.78
CA ARG A 25 -21.24 -20.16 -23.90
C ARG A 25 -20.66 -19.20 -24.95
N ALA A 26 -20.17 -18.04 -24.52
CA ALA A 26 -19.57 -17.06 -25.42
C ALA A 26 -18.28 -17.60 -26.09
N TYR A 27 -17.48 -18.37 -25.35
CA TYR A 27 -16.28 -19.01 -25.90
C TYR A 27 -16.63 -20.06 -26.98
N ALA A 28 -17.75 -20.78 -26.79
CA ALA A 28 -18.22 -21.82 -27.69
C ALA A 28 -18.67 -21.28 -29.06
N ASP A 29 -19.17 -20.05 -29.14
CA ASP A 29 -19.64 -19.45 -30.40
C ASP A 29 -18.54 -19.38 -31.48
N SER A 30 -17.27 -19.28 -31.05
CA SER A 30 -16.10 -19.27 -31.95
C SER A 30 -15.47 -20.66 -32.16
N ARG A 31 -16.08 -21.73 -31.64
CA ARG A 31 -15.50 -23.08 -31.58
C ARG A 31 -16.53 -24.13 -31.95
N GLU A 32 -16.68 -24.38 -33.25
CA GLU A 32 -17.61 -25.37 -33.82
C GLU A 32 -17.57 -26.73 -33.11
N TRP A 33 -16.37 -27.21 -32.77
CA TRP A 33 -16.22 -28.49 -32.09
C TRP A 33 -16.88 -28.59 -30.71
N ILE A 34 -17.12 -27.47 -30.03
CA ILE A 34 -17.86 -27.45 -28.75
C ILE A 34 -19.35 -27.67 -29.04
N CYS A 35 -19.86 -27.00 -30.08
CA CYS A 35 -21.23 -27.13 -30.54
C CYS A 35 -21.54 -28.55 -31.04
N GLU A 36 -20.58 -29.25 -31.67
CA GLU A 36 -20.72 -30.67 -32.06
C GLU A 36 -21.11 -31.57 -30.87
N TYR A 37 -20.56 -31.31 -29.68
CA TYR A 37 -20.90 -32.08 -28.48
C TYR A 37 -22.24 -31.68 -27.88
N VAL A 38 -22.74 -30.46 -28.13
CA VAL A 38 -24.01 -29.99 -27.56
C VAL A 38 -25.19 -30.38 -28.46
N TYR A 39 -25.03 -30.31 -29.78
CA TYR A 39 -26.11 -30.42 -30.78
C TYR A 39 -26.10 -31.71 -31.59
N LYS A 40 -25.60 -32.84 -31.05
CA LYS A 40 -25.51 -34.15 -31.74
C LYS A 40 -26.76 -34.43 -32.62
N GLU A 41 -26.49 -34.50 -33.93
CA GLU A 41 -27.23 -34.89 -35.15
C GLU A 41 -28.78 -34.95 -35.25
N ASP A 42 -29.58 -34.97 -34.18
CA ASP A 42 -31.05 -35.16 -34.29
C ASP A 42 -31.92 -34.02 -33.73
N GLN A 43 -31.34 -32.88 -33.35
CA GLN A 43 -32.10 -31.74 -32.79
C GLN A 43 -31.77 -30.40 -33.45
N TYR A 44 -31.65 -30.38 -34.77
CA TYR A 44 -31.63 -29.15 -35.58
C TYR A 44 -33.00 -28.47 -35.72
N ILE A 45 -33.93 -28.69 -34.78
CA ILE A 45 -35.25 -28.06 -34.75
C ILE A 45 -35.28 -27.08 -33.59
N GLY A 46 -34.86 -25.84 -33.88
CA GLY A 46 -34.95 -24.71 -32.97
C GLY A 46 -33.84 -24.70 -31.93
N LEU A 47 -32.92 -23.73 -32.04
CA LEU A 47 -32.11 -23.27 -30.93
C LEU A 47 -33.04 -22.69 -29.86
N ILE A 48 -33.63 -23.60 -29.09
CA ILE A 48 -34.39 -23.32 -27.88
C ILE A 48 -33.41 -22.68 -26.91
N ASP A 49 -33.83 -21.52 -26.44
CA ASP A 49 -33.34 -20.69 -25.34
C ASP A 49 -33.01 -21.50 -24.08
N SER A 50 -31.96 -22.33 -24.14
CA SER A 50 -31.48 -23.10 -23.00
C SER A 50 -30.47 -22.25 -22.26
N SER A 51 -30.65 -22.11 -20.94
CA SER A 51 -29.72 -21.35 -20.09
C SER A 51 -28.27 -21.79 -20.30
N ASN A 52 -27.33 -20.87 -20.09
CA ASN A 52 -25.90 -21.16 -20.24
C ASN A 52 -25.42 -22.33 -19.37
N ALA A 53 -26.08 -22.55 -18.23
CA ALA A 53 -25.86 -23.72 -17.37
C ALA A 53 -26.25 -25.03 -18.09
N ILE A 54 -27.44 -25.10 -18.70
CA ILE A 54 -27.90 -26.28 -19.45
C ILE A 54 -26.97 -26.56 -20.63
N PHE A 55 -26.48 -25.52 -21.31
CA PHE A 55 -25.49 -25.66 -22.38
C PHE A 55 -24.20 -26.34 -21.86
N CYS A 56 -23.68 -25.88 -20.71
CA CYS A 56 -22.50 -26.47 -20.08
C CYS A 56 -22.74 -27.93 -19.65
N GLU A 57 -23.89 -28.23 -19.05
CA GLU A 57 -24.26 -29.59 -18.63
C GLU A 57 -24.35 -30.56 -19.82
N LYS A 58 -25.03 -30.16 -20.90
CA LYS A 58 -25.14 -30.95 -22.12
C LYS A 58 -23.75 -31.25 -22.70
N PHE A 59 -22.89 -30.23 -22.78
CA PHE A 59 -21.52 -30.39 -23.24
C PHE A 59 -20.74 -31.39 -22.39
N LEU A 60 -20.75 -31.23 -21.06
CA LEU A 60 -20.05 -32.12 -20.14
C LEU A 60 -20.55 -33.55 -20.25
N LYS A 61 -21.87 -33.75 -20.23
CA LYS A 61 -22.49 -35.08 -20.34
C LYS A 61 -22.12 -35.78 -21.64
N ASN A 62 -22.23 -35.09 -22.77
CA ASN A 62 -22.00 -35.67 -24.09
C ASN A 62 -20.51 -35.89 -24.40
N TRP A 63 -19.61 -35.07 -23.85
CA TRP A 63 -18.18 -35.29 -24.01
C TRP A 63 -17.65 -36.35 -23.05
N ALA A 64 -18.15 -36.38 -21.80
CA ALA A 64 -17.79 -37.39 -20.82
C ALA A 64 -18.30 -38.79 -21.19
N SER A 65 -19.40 -38.90 -21.96
CA SER A 65 -19.89 -40.18 -22.46
C SER A 65 -18.95 -40.85 -23.48
N LYS A 66 -17.85 -40.20 -23.87
CA LYS A 66 -16.83 -40.78 -24.74
C LYS A 66 -15.99 -41.75 -23.93
N GLY A 67 -16.11 -43.05 -24.23
CA GLY A 67 -15.55 -44.13 -23.42
C GLY A 67 -14.02 -44.11 -23.25
N SER A 68 -13.27 -43.51 -24.18
CA SER A 68 -11.81 -43.34 -24.07
C SER A 68 -11.38 -41.92 -24.40
N ILE A 69 -10.35 -41.45 -23.69
CA ILE A 69 -9.77 -40.12 -23.89
C ILE A 69 -8.67 -40.16 -24.96
N THR A 70 -8.84 -39.39 -26.02
CA THR A 70 -7.82 -39.29 -27.08
C THR A 70 -6.81 -38.17 -26.79
N SER A 71 -5.67 -38.17 -27.49
CA SER A 71 -4.72 -37.04 -27.45
C SER A 71 -5.36 -35.71 -27.88
N LYS A 72 -6.31 -35.75 -28.83
CA LYS A 72 -7.09 -34.58 -29.27
C LYS A 72 -7.98 -34.05 -28.15
N ASP A 73 -8.60 -34.93 -27.37
CA ASP A 73 -9.43 -34.55 -26.21
C ASP A 73 -8.56 -33.90 -25.12
N LYS A 74 -7.40 -34.49 -24.79
CA LYS A 74 -6.44 -33.91 -23.83
C LYS A 74 -6.03 -32.49 -24.24
N HIS A 75 -5.71 -32.30 -25.52
CA HIS A 75 -5.35 -31.00 -26.05
C HIS A 75 -6.50 -29.98 -25.93
N ARG A 76 -7.72 -30.36 -26.34
CA ARG A 76 -8.92 -29.51 -26.24
C ARG A 76 -9.27 -29.13 -24.80
N ILE A 77 -9.12 -30.06 -23.85
CA ILE A 77 -9.33 -29.79 -22.41
C ILE A 77 -8.30 -28.78 -21.91
N ASN A 78 -7.02 -28.96 -22.25
CA ASN A 78 -5.97 -28.02 -21.85
C ASN A 78 -6.18 -26.63 -22.47
N LEU A 79 -6.66 -26.58 -23.71
CA LEU A 79 -7.00 -25.34 -24.39
C LEU A 79 -8.12 -24.59 -23.64
N LEU A 80 -9.22 -25.29 -23.31
CA LEU A 80 -10.33 -24.73 -22.55
C LEU A 80 -9.88 -24.21 -21.18
N ARG A 81 -9.12 -25.02 -20.43
CA ARG A 81 -8.64 -24.65 -19.11
C ARG A 81 -7.71 -23.43 -19.16
N SER A 82 -6.85 -23.36 -20.17
CA SER A 82 -5.94 -22.23 -20.37
C SER A 82 -6.71 -20.97 -20.76
N ALA A 83 -7.71 -21.08 -21.64
CA ALA A 83 -8.57 -19.97 -22.03
C ALA A 83 -9.35 -19.41 -20.84
N TRP A 84 -9.94 -20.29 -20.00
CA TRP A 84 -10.61 -19.87 -18.78
C TRP A 84 -9.66 -19.22 -17.79
N SER A 85 -8.48 -19.82 -17.56
CA SER A 85 -7.47 -19.25 -16.66
C SER A 85 -7.02 -17.87 -17.15
N SER A 86 -6.88 -17.68 -18.46
CA SER A 86 -6.55 -16.38 -19.05
C SER A 86 -7.67 -15.37 -18.86
N HIS A 87 -8.93 -15.77 -19.07
CA HIS A 87 -10.10 -14.91 -18.88
C HIS A 87 -10.28 -14.50 -17.41
N LYS A 88 -10.25 -15.47 -16.48
CA LYS A 88 -10.36 -15.24 -15.04
C LYS A 88 -9.25 -14.33 -14.51
N ASN A 89 -8.04 -14.46 -15.06
CA ASN A 89 -6.87 -13.66 -14.68
C ASN A 89 -6.66 -12.43 -15.57
N SER A 90 -7.60 -12.07 -16.47
CA SER A 90 -7.42 -10.90 -17.34
C SER A 90 -7.36 -9.61 -16.53
N LYS A 91 -8.08 -9.55 -15.39
CA LYS A 91 -8.02 -8.45 -14.42
C LYS A 91 -6.75 -8.43 -13.56
N SER A 92 -5.96 -9.52 -13.54
CA SER A 92 -4.75 -9.63 -12.72
C SER A 92 -3.44 -9.39 -13.48
N LYS A 93 -3.49 -9.22 -14.81
CA LYS A 93 -2.32 -8.84 -15.62
C LYS A 93 -2.35 -7.34 -15.90
N VAL A 94 -1.95 -6.55 -14.91
CA VAL A 94 -1.57 -5.15 -15.16
C VAL A 94 -0.26 -5.18 -15.95
N THR A 95 -0.35 -5.00 -17.27
CA THR A 95 0.83 -4.83 -18.12
C THR A 95 1.37 -3.43 -17.89
N LEU A 96 2.36 -3.29 -17.00
CA LEU A 96 3.05 -2.02 -16.80
C LEU A 96 3.91 -1.73 -18.03
N SER A 97 3.57 -0.68 -18.77
CA SER A 97 4.44 -0.16 -19.82
C SER A 97 5.63 0.54 -19.17
N LEU A 98 6.76 -0.16 -19.11
CA LEU A 98 8.02 0.34 -18.55
C LEU A 98 8.92 0.87 -19.67
N SER A 99 9.59 2.01 -19.41
CA SER A 99 10.65 2.52 -20.27
C SER A 99 11.83 1.53 -20.36
N SER A 100 12.69 1.68 -21.36
CA SER A 100 13.92 0.88 -21.51
C SER A 100 14.79 0.92 -20.25
N GLU A 101 14.97 2.11 -19.68
CA GLU A 101 15.76 2.33 -18.46
C GLU A 101 15.10 1.66 -17.26
N ALA A 102 13.77 1.79 -17.10
CA ALA A 102 13.05 1.12 -16.02
C ALA A 102 13.17 -0.42 -16.11
N LYS A 103 13.17 -0.99 -17.32
CA LYS A 103 13.39 -2.43 -17.53
C LYS A 103 14.81 -2.86 -17.16
N LYS A 104 15.83 -2.05 -17.48
CA LYS A 104 17.23 -2.29 -17.09
C LYS A 104 17.37 -2.28 -15.58
N SER A 105 16.88 -1.23 -14.92
CA SER A 105 16.91 -1.09 -13.46
C SER A 105 16.15 -2.20 -12.75
N LEU A 106 14.96 -2.55 -13.23
CA LEU A 106 14.17 -3.65 -12.66
C LEU A 106 14.90 -5.00 -12.77
N THR A 107 15.59 -5.23 -13.88
CA THR A 107 16.37 -6.45 -14.09
C THR A 107 17.62 -6.46 -13.20
N PHE A 108 18.28 -5.31 -13.03
CA PHE A 108 19.41 -5.16 -12.11
C PHE A 108 19.00 -5.45 -10.66
N LEU A 109 17.95 -4.79 -10.16
CA LEU A 109 17.45 -4.99 -8.80
C LEU A 109 16.99 -6.43 -8.56
N SER A 110 16.27 -7.03 -9.51
CA SER A 110 15.87 -8.43 -9.42
C SER A 110 17.07 -9.38 -9.28
N LYS A 111 18.18 -9.10 -9.98
CA LYS A 111 19.42 -9.89 -9.85
C LYS A 111 20.13 -9.66 -8.51
N ILE A 112 20.27 -8.40 -8.09
CA ILE A 112 20.96 -8.04 -6.84
C ILE A 112 20.28 -8.68 -5.62
N TYR A 113 18.95 -8.60 -5.57
CA TYR A 113 18.18 -9.08 -4.43
C TYR A 113 17.75 -10.55 -4.54
N GLY A 114 18.00 -11.21 -5.67
CA GLY A 114 17.60 -12.61 -5.90
C GLY A 114 16.09 -12.84 -5.90
N ILE A 115 15.28 -11.81 -6.13
CA ILE A 115 13.81 -11.86 -6.12
C ILE A 115 13.24 -11.64 -7.53
N THR A 116 11.98 -12.03 -7.72
CA THR A 116 11.30 -11.85 -9.02
C THR A 116 11.08 -10.36 -9.31
N LYS A 117 11.07 -9.98 -10.60
CA LYS A 117 10.77 -8.60 -11.04
C LYS A 117 9.43 -8.10 -10.50
N THR A 118 8.44 -8.98 -10.41
CA THR A 118 7.13 -8.64 -9.84
C THR A 118 7.24 -8.28 -8.36
N GLU A 119 8.05 -9.02 -7.60
CA GLU A 119 8.28 -8.73 -6.19
C GLU A 119 9.03 -7.41 -5.99
N VAL A 120 10.04 -7.13 -6.82
CA VAL A 120 10.73 -5.82 -6.82
C VAL A 120 9.73 -4.68 -7.02
N VAL A 121 8.79 -4.81 -7.95
CA VAL A 121 7.78 -3.76 -8.20
C VAL A 121 6.86 -3.59 -6.98
N LYS A 122 6.42 -4.68 -6.34
CA LYS A 122 5.57 -4.60 -5.14
C LYS A 122 6.29 -3.85 -4.01
N GLU A 123 7.52 -4.24 -3.70
CA GLU A 123 8.33 -3.63 -2.66
C GLU A 123 8.61 -2.14 -2.96
N LEU A 124 8.94 -1.81 -4.22
CA LEU A 124 9.14 -0.42 -4.63
C LEU A 124 7.87 0.43 -4.47
N LEU A 125 6.69 -0.12 -4.74
CA LEU A 125 5.42 0.59 -4.57
C LEU A 125 5.12 0.87 -3.09
N ILE A 126 5.39 -0.09 -2.20
CA ILE A 126 5.26 0.10 -0.75
C ILE A 126 6.22 1.20 -0.28
N ASN A 127 7.49 1.08 -0.62
CA ASN A 127 8.53 2.06 -0.25
C ASN A 127 8.21 3.46 -0.77
N ALA A 128 7.73 3.59 -2.01
CA ALA A 128 7.33 4.88 -2.58
C ALA A 128 6.17 5.51 -1.83
N HIS A 129 5.19 4.70 -1.40
CA HIS A 129 4.06 5.18 -0.61
C HIS A 129 4.49 5.67 0.78
N GLU A 130 5.39 4.94 1.43
CA GLU A 130 5.94 5.33 2.74
C GLU A 130 6.79 6.60 2.65
N LEU A 131 7.65 6.70 1.63
CA LEU A 131 8.43 7.93 1.37
C LEU A 131 7.51 9.14 1.20
N LEU A 132 6.39 9.00 0.50
CA LEU A 132 5.41 10.08 0.34
C LEU A 132 4.75 10.47 1.67
N LYS A 133 4.44 9.49 2.54
CA LYS A 133 3.93 9.75 3.89
C LYS A 133 4.95 10.53 4.71
N ILE A 134 6.20 10.07 4.73
CA ILE A 134 7.30 10.73 5.44
C ILE A 134 7.48 12.15 4.93
N GLN A 135 7.52 12.36 3.60
CA GLN A 135 7.67 13.68 3.00
C GLN A 135 6.54 14.64 3.42
N LYS A 136 5.29 14.16 3.50
CA LYS A 136 4.16 14.96 3.99
C LYS A 136 4.31 15.32 5.46
N SER A 137 4.71 14.39 6.30
CA SER A 137 4.98 14.64 7.72
C SER A 137 6.10 15.66 7.89
N LEU A 138 7.17 15.52 7.14
CA LEU A 138 8.33 16.41 7.18
C LEU A 138 7.95 17.83 6.72
N LYS A 139 7.16 17.98 5.65
CA LYS A 139 6.60 19.28 5.25
C LYS A 139 5.72 19.91 6.33
N LYS A 140 4.92 19.13 7.06
CA LYS A 140 4.11 19.64 8.19
C LYS A 140 4.99 20.11 9.34
N ILE A 141 6.04 19.36 9.67
CA ILE A 141 6.99 19.73 10.72
C ILE A 141 7.72 21.01 10.33
N LEU A 142 8.25 21.10 9.10
CA LEU A 142 8.92 22.30 8.60
C LEU A 142 8.02 23.54 8.60
N ARG A 143 6.73 23.40 8.26
CA ARG A 143 5.76 24.52 8.35
C ARG A 143 5.47 24.99 9.77
N ARG A 144 5.67 24.12 10.77
CA ARG A 144 5.46 24.41 12.20
C ARG A 144 6.72 24.93 12.88
N GLN A 145 7.87 24.87 12.21
CA GLN A 145 9.07 25.52 12.73
C GLN A 145 8.82 27.03 12.68
N PRO A 146 9.04 27.77 13.79
CA PRO A 146 8.99 29.22 13.76
C PRO A 146 9.98 29.70 12.69
N ASN A 147 9.61 30.72 11.92
CA ASN A 147 10.56 31.30 10.99
C ASN A 147 11.78 31.79 11.80
N ALA A 148 12.98 31.78 11.21
CA ALA A 148 14.21 32.12 11.94
C ALA A 148 14.11 33.47 12.69
N ASN A 149 13.36 34.43 12.14
CA ASN A 149 13.12 35.72 12.79
C ASN A 149 12.21 35.62 14.03
N GLU A 150 11.22 34.75 14.04
CA GLU A 150 10.31 34.54 15.16
C GLU A 150 10.98 33.73 16.29
N PHE A 151 11.86 32.80 15.92
CA PHE A 151 12.74 32.13 16.87
C PHE A 151 13.73 33.13 17.51
N ASN A 152 14.41 33.93 16.69
CA ASN A 152 15.35 34.94 17.18
C ASN A 152 14.65 35.99 18.05
N LYS A 153 13.46 36.47 17.68
CA LYS A 153 12.67 37.38 18.54
C LYS A 153 12.34 36.78 19.91
N LYS A 154 12.04 35.48 19.99
CA LYS A 154 11.82 34.81 21.28
C LYS A 154 13.11 34.69 22.08
N ILE A 155 14.24 34.44 21.43
CA ILE A 155 15.57 34.41 22.08
C ILE A 155 15.97 35.81 22.57
N ASP A 156 15.75 36.85 21.78
CA ASP A 156 16.03 38.25 22.16
C ASP A 156 15.15 38.66 23.35
N PHE A 157 13.85 38.34 23.32
CA PHE A 157 12.94 38.59 24.44
C PHE A 157 13.34 37.84 25.73
N LEU A 158 13.76 36.57 25.60
CA LEU A 158 14.29 35.82 26.75
C LEU A 158 15.60 36.44 27.27
N SER A 159 16.44 36.95 26.37
CA SER A 159 17.70 37.62 26.74
C SER A 159 17.43 38.94 27.46
N GLU A 160 16.40 39.68 27.07
CA GLU A 160 15.93 40.91 27.73
C GLU A 160 15.35 40.62 29.13
N ILE A 161 14.60 39.53 29.30
CA ILE A 161 14.11 39.10 30.63
C ILE A 161 15.27 38.67 31.54
N LEU A 162 16.27 37.98 30.98
CA LEU A 162 17.43 37.47 31.71
C LEU A 162 18.49 38.54 31.98
N ASP A 163 18.38 39.73 31.37
CA ASP A 163 19.27 40.85 31.66
C ASP A 163 18.95 41.45 33.04
N HIS A 164 19.52 40.83 34.07
CA HIS A 164 19.42 41.26 35.45
C HIS A 164 20.46 42.33 35.82
N SER A 165 21.11 42.96 34.85
CA SER A 165 22.18 43.96 35.09
C SER A 165 21.68 45.14 35.94
N SER A 166 20.52 45.70 35.59
CA SER A 166 19.92 46.81 36.34
C SER A 166 19.53 46.43 37.77
N LEU A 167 18.96 45.23 37.98
CA LEU A 167 18.65 44.70 39.31
C LEU A 167 19.92 44.44 40.14
N THR A 168 20.99 43.95 39.50
CA THR A 168 22.27 43.69 40.14
C THR A 168 22.94 45.00 40.57
N GLU A 169 22.86 46.04 39.75
CA GLU A 169 23.34 47.39 40.08
C GLU A 169 22.55 47.99 41.25
N GLU A 170 21.23 47.88 41.23
CA GLU A 170 20.37 48.38 42.31
C GLU A 170 20.63 47.66 43.65
N VAL A 171 20.81 46.34 43.64
CA VAL A 171 21.20 45.57 44.84
C VAL A 171 22.57 46.01 45.37
N ASN A 172 23.54 46.26 44.49
CA ASN A 172 24.86 46.73 44.89
C ASN A 172 24.80 48.14 45.50
N ASN A 173 24.00 49.03 44.92
CA ASN A 173 23.78 50.38 45.44
C ASN A 173 23.13 50.33 46.82
N LEU A 174 22.05 49.56 46.99
CA LEU A 174 21.36 49.38 48.27
C LEU A 174 22.26 48.74 49.33
N ASN A 175 23.13 47.81 48.94
CA ASN A 175 24.12 47.22 49.85
C ASN A 175 25.17 48.25 50.29
N SER A 176 25.60 49.13 49.38
CA SER A 176 26.55 50.20 49.70
C SER A 176 25.93 51.23 50.66
N GLU A 177 24.68 51.61 50.44
CA GLU A 177 23.94 52.54 51.29
C GLU A 177 23.67 51.94 52.68
N ASN A 178 23.22 50.68 52.75
CA ASN A 178 23.09 49.96 54.02
C ASN A 178 24.42 49.90 54.79
N ARG A 179 25.54 49.73 54.09
CA ARG A 179 26.86 49.72 54.72
C ARG A 179 27.20 51.09 55.32
N LEU A 180 26.90 52.18 54.61
CA LEU A 180 27.12 53.54 55.10
C LEU A 180 26.23 53.85 56.32
N LEU A 181 24.95 53.54 56.24
CA LEU A 181 24.00 53.74 57.34
C LEU A 181 24.39 52.94 58.59
N LYS A 182 24.86 51.70 58.44
CA LYS A 182 25.38 50.89 59.56
C LYS A 182 26.61 51.54 60.21
N LEU A 183 27.51 52.13 59.42
CA LEU A 183 28.68 52.85 59.94
C LEU A 183 28.27 54.14 60.67
N GLU A 184 27.27 54.85 60.17
CA GLU A 184 26.76 56.07 60.78
C GLU A 184 26.01 55.79 62.09
N LEU A 185 25.16 54.76 62.11
CA LEU A 185 24.53 54.25 63.34
C LEU A 185 25.57 53.81 64.38
N ALA A 186 26.67 53.17 63.97
CA ALA A 186 27.75 52.81 64.87
C ALA A 186 28.46 54.05 65.47
N LYS A 187 28.58 55.15 64.70
CA LYS A 187 29.11 56.43 65.21
C LYS A 187 28.14 57.10 66.19
N LEU A 188 26.83 57.05 65.91
CA LEU A 188 25.79 57.64 66.76
C LEU A 188 25.55 56.83 68.05
N GLY A 189 25.62 55.51 67.98
CA GLY A 189 25.60 54.60 69.13
C GLY A 189 26.86 54.67 70.02
N GLY A 190 27.91 55.36 69.56
CA GLY A 190 29.09 55.71 70.34
C GLY A 190 28.87 56.88 71.33
N CYS A 191 27.76 57.60 71.24
CA CYS A 191 27.38 58.61 72.22
C CYS A 191 26.51 57.99 73.32
N LYS A 192 27.15 57.53 74.41
CA LYS A 192 26.43 57.26 75.67
C LYS A 192 25.73 58.53 76.15
N PRO A 193 24.45 58.48 76.53
CA PRO A 193 23.78 59.61 77.14
C PRO A 193 24.43 59.93 78.50
N SER A 194 24.59 61.23 78.74
CA SER A 194 24.92 61.87 80.01
C SER A 194 24.26 61.15 81.20
N SER A 195 25.08 60.51 82.03
CA SER A 195 24.70 60.17 83.40
C SER A 195 24.90 61.41 84.26
N LYS A 196 23.78 61.98 84.70
CA LYS A 196 23.69 62.90 85.83
C LYS A 196 24.44 62.33 87.05
N VAL A 197 25.28 63.16 87.67
CA VAL A 197 25.34 63.37 89.13
C VAL A 197 25.45 64.87 89.35
#